data_AF-A0A7S0Z0I9-F1
#
_entry.id   AF-A0A7S0Z0I9-F1
#
_cell.length_a   1.000
_cell.length_b   1.000
_cell.length_c   1.000
_cell.angle_alpha   90.00
_cell.angle_beta   90.00
_cell.angle_gamma   90.00
#
_symmetry.space_group_name_H-M   'P 1'
#
loop_
_entity.id
_entity.type
_entity.pdbx_description
1 polymer ?
#
loop_
_entity_poly.entity_id
_entity_poly.type
_entity_poly.pdbx_seq_one_letter_code
_entity_poly.pdbx_strand_id
1 'polypeptide(L)'
;AVVEGVAALLFIVQQPTDVQTSTSISPAVSVQAKDPGGNAATAFASAITGSVFPTGALGASLTGNIITPTSGGLAVFPALQVDTACRMLQIKFTSGGLEAITS
;
A
#
# COMPACT_ATOMS: atom_id res chain seq x y z
N ALA A 1 -2.71 29.11 -2.19
CA ALA A 1 -1.83 27.95 -2.41
C ALA A 1 -2.04 27.02 -1.24
N VAL A 2 -2.39 25.76 -1.48
CA VAL A 2 -2.42 24.78 -0.40
C VAL A 2 -0.97 24.41 -0.14
N VAL A 3 -0.47 24.72 1.06
CA VAL A 3 0.87 24.30 1.49
C VAL A 3 0.77 22.83 1.88
N GLU A 4 1.53 21.97 1.22
CA GLU A 4 1.63 20.57 1.62
C GLU A 4 2.35 20.46 2.98
N GLY A 5 1.74 19.73 3.90
CA GLY A 5 2.29 19.47 5.23
C GLY A 5 3.19 18.23 5.27
N VAL A 6 3.73 17.96 6.46
CA VAL A 6 4.45 16.71 6.74
C VAL A 6 3.47 15.53 6.61
N ALA A 7 3.93 14.43 6.01
CA ALA A 7 3.13 13.22 5.89
C ALA A 7 2.68 12.71 7.27
N ALA A 8 1.40 12.36 7.38
CA ALA A 8 0.82 11.75 8.57
C ALA A 8 -0.07 10.55 8.25
N LEU A 9 -0.67 10.53 7.05
CA LEU A 9 -1.67 9.57 6.63
C LEU A 9 -1.19 8.81 5.39
N LEU A 10 -1.70 7.60 5.21
CA LEU A 10 -1.60 6.86 3.96
C LEU A 10 -2.97 6.83 3.27
N PHE A 11 -2.99 6.76 1.94
CA PHE A 11 -4.21 6.63 1.16
C PHE A 11 -4.02 5.68 -0.02
N ILE A 12 -4.88 4.67 -0.16
CA ILE A 12 -4.84 3.76 -1.31
C ILE A 12 -5.43 4.47 -2.53
N VAL A 13 -4.61 4.70 -3.54
CA VAL A 13 -5.02 5.34 -4.81
C VAL A 13 -5.55 4.30 -5.79
N GLN A 14 -4.88 3.14 -5.87
CA GLN A 14 -5.32 2.00 -6.68
C GLN A 14 -5.46 0.80 -5.74
N GLN A 15 -6.67 0.28 -5.60
CA GLN A 15 -6.97 -0.88 -4.77
C GLN A 15 -6.42 -2.17 -5.39
N PRO A 16 -6.03 -3.17 -4.56
CA PRO A 16 -5.77 -4.51 -5.05
C PRO A 16 -7.03 -5.11 -5.69
N THR A 17 -6.82 -5.91 -6.73
CA THR A 17 -7.86 -6.65 -7.42
C THR A 17 -7.65 -8.15 -7.25
N ASP A 18 -8.70 -8.92 -7.48
CA ASP A 18 -8.59 -10.38 -7.52
C ASP A 18 -7.62 -10.82 -8.63
N VAL A 19 -6.74 -11.75 -8.29
CA VAL A 19 -5.72 -12.28 -9.20
C VAL A 19 -5.46 -13.75 -8.85
N GLN A 20 -4.92 -14.53 -9.80
CA GLN A 20 -4.46 -15.88 -9.50
C GLN A 20 -3.23 -15.84 -8.59
N THR A 21 -3.02 -16.87 -7.78
CA THR A 21 -1.81 -16.97 -6.95
C THR A 21 -0.54 -16.90 -7.79
N SER A 22 0.52 -16.31 -7.25
CA SER A 22 1.81 -16.15 -7.94
C SER A 22 1.71 -15.37 -9.26
N THR A 23 0.69 -14.52 -9.41
CA THR A 23 0.58 -13.57 -10.52
C THR A 23 0.48 -12.15 -9.97
N SER A 24 1.09 -11.20 -10.70
CA SER A 24 1.12 -9.80 -10.26
C SER A 24 -0.27 -9.17 -10.35
N ILE A 25 -0.68 -8.47 -9.29
CA ILE A 25 -1.94 -7.73 -9.27
C ILE A 25 -1.89 -6.62 -10.33
N SER A 26 -2.86 -6.63 -11.23
CA SER A 26 -3.01 -5.65 -12.30
C SER A 26 -4.45 -5.14 -12.34
N PRO A 27 -4.70 -3.82 -12.20
CA PRO A 27 -3.73 -2.72 -12.16
C PRO A 27 -2.83 -2.73 -10.90
N ALA A 28 -1.61 -2.21 -11.02
CA ALA A 28 -0.65 -2.17 -9.91
C ALA A 28 -1.18 -1.35 -8.73
N VAL A 29 -1.09 -1.91 -7.53
CA VAL A 29 -1.54 -1.25 -6.30
C VAL A 29 -0.69 -0.02 -6.03
N SER A 30 -1.30 1.08 -5.62
CA SER A 30 -0.55 2.31 -5.31
C SER A 30 -1.08 3.02 -4.07
N VAL A 31 -0.17 3.54 -3.26
CA VAL A 31 -0.45 4.19 -1.98
C VAL A 31 0.24 5.55 -1.94
N GLN A 32 -0.53 6.59 -1.63
CA GLN A 32 -0.06 7.97 -1.49
C GLN A 32 0.07 8.33 -0.02
N ALA A 33 1.22 8.89 0.36
CA ALA A 33 1.39 9.59 1.63
C ALA A 33 0.71 10.96 1.54
N LYS A 34 -0.10 11.28 2.55
CA LYS A 34 -0.83 12.53 2.69
C LYS A 34 -0.52 13.23 4.00
N ASP A 35 -0.64 14.55 3.99
CA ASP A 35 -0.65 15.36 5.21
C ASP A 35 -2.00 15.23 5.97
N PRO A 36 -2.12 15.74 7.21
CA PRO A 36 -3.38 15.73 7.95
C PRO A 36 -4.52 16.51 7.26
N GLY A 37 -4.21 17.41 6.33
CA GLY A 37 -5.17 18.17 5.54
C GLY A 37 -5.66 17.43 4.29
N GLY A 38 -5.13 16.25 4.01
CA GLY A 38 -5.48 15.42 2.84
C GLY A 38 -4.72 15.74 1.56
N ASN A 39 -3.71 16.61 1.61
CA ASN A 39 -2.85 16.92 0.46
C ASN A 39 -1.78 15.86 0.28
N ALA A 40 -1.32 15.65 -0.95
CA ALA A 40 -0.19 14.77 -1.21
C ALA A 40 1.07 15.35 -0.55
N ALA A 41 1.72 14.57 0.31
CA ALA A 41 2.97 14.95 0.95
C ALA A 41 4.13 14.55 0.04
N THR A 42 4.47 15.38 -0.96
CA THR A 42 5.42 15.00 -2.02
C THR A 42 6.86 14.89 -1.55
N ALA A 43 7.20 15.57 -0.45
CA ALA A 43 8.49 15.47 0.23
C ALA A 43 8.70 14.14 0.99
N PHE A 44 7.66 13.30 1.10
CA PHE A 44 7.78 11.99 1.71
C PHE A 44 8.54 11.03 0.79
N ALA A 45 9.67 10.52 1.28
CA ALA A 45 10.58 9.63 0.55
C ALA A 45 10.81 8.27 1.25
N SER A 46 10.07 7.99 2.33
CA SER A 46 10.19 6.72 3.06
C SER A 46 9.48 5.59 2.33
N ALA A 47 9.89 4.35 2.58
CA ALA A 47 9.24 3.18 2.00
C ALA A 47 7.89 2.86 2.66
N ILE A 48 6.95 2.35 1.87
CA ILE A 48 5.68 1.81 2.33
C ILE A 48 5.76 0.29 2.21
N THR A 49 5.37 -0.40 3.29
CA THR A 49 5.33 -1.86 3.38
C THR A 49 3.88 -2.32 3.33
N GLY A 50 3.58 -3.25 2.42
CA GLY A 50 2.34 -4.01 2.38
C GLY A 50 2.49 -5.33 3.12
N SER A 51 1.53 -5.68 3.96
CA SER A 51 1.45 -6.97 4.65
C SER A 51 0.01 -7.50 4.64
N VAL A 52 -0.15 -8.81 4.82
CA VAL A 52 -1.49 -9.40 4.96
C VAL A 52 -2.12 -8.93 6.27
N PHE A 53 -3.35 -8.43 6.19
CA PHE A 53 -4.12 -8.12 7.38
C PHE A 53 -4.76 -9.41 7.94
N PRO A 54 -4.54 -9.72 9.23
CA PRO A 54 -4.76 -11.07 9.77
C PRO A 54 -6.23 -11.52 9.86
N THR A 55 -7.21 -10.64 9.65
CA THR A 55 -8.63 -10.99 9.84
C THR A 55 -9.28 -11.65 8.62
N GLY A 56 -8.66 -11.59 7.44
CA GLY A 56 -9.27 -12.06 6.18
C GLY A 56 -8.71 -13.36 5.63
N ALA A 57 -7.47 -13.73 5.96
CA ALA A 57 -6.76 -14.76 5.21
C ALA A 57 -5.77 -15.61 6.04
N LEU A 58 -6.31 -16.58 6.79
CA LEU A 58 -5.50 -17.57 7.51
C LEU A 58 -4.59 -18.32 6.52
N GLY A 59 -3.29 -18.01 6.56
CA GLY A 59 -2.26 -18.66 5.74
C GLY A 59 -1.91 -17.96 4.43
N ALA A 60 -2.49 -16.80 4.12
CA ALA A 60 -2.04 -16.00 2.98
C ALA A 60 -0.78 -15.21 3.29
N SER A 61 0.10 -15.13 2.29
CA SER A 61 1.30 -14.32 2.31
C SER A 61 1.36 -13.43 1.06
N LEU A 62 1.94 -12.24 1.21
CA LEU A 62 2.28 -11.39 0.07
C LEU A 62 3.73 -11.63 -0.33
N THR A 63 4.00 -11.65 -1.63
CA THR A 63 5.32 -11.86 -2.20
C THR A 63 5.61 -10.84 -3.31
N GLY A 64 6.86 -10.84 -3.80
CA GLY A 64 7.34 -9.89 -4.79
C GLY A 64 7.65 -8.52 -4.18
N ASN A 65 6.97 -7.47 -4.63
CA ASN A 65 7.23 -6.08 -4.22
C ASN A 65 6.41 -5.68 -2.99
N ILE A 66 6.66 -6.27 -1.82
CA ILE A 66 5.93 -5.92 -0.59
C ILE A 66 6.45 -4.65 0.11
N ILE A 67 7.63 -4.16 -0.26
CA ILE A 67 8.21 -2.91 0.24
C ILE A 67 8.59 -2.07 -0.97
N THR A 68 8.07 -0.84 -1.05
CA THR A 68 8.34 0.06 -2.17
C THR A 68 8.69 1.46 -1.64
N PRO A 69 9.80 2.08 -2.08
CA PRO A 69 10.08 3.48 -1.80
C PRO A 69 9.02 4.39 -2.43
N THR A 70 8.77 5.54 -1.80
CA THR A 70 7.87 6.55 -2.36
C THR A 70 8.61 7.51 -3.28
N SER A 71 7.98 7.90 -4.39
CA SER A 71 8.42 8.97 -5.28
C SER A 71 7.32 10.02 -5.34
N GLY A 72 7.61 11.25 -4.88
CA GLY A 72 6.55 12.25 -4.68
C GLY A 72 5.49 11.83 -3.65
N GLY A 73 5.89 11.06 -2.63
CA GLY A 73 4.96 10.45 -1.67
C GLY A 73 4.12 9.28 -2.20
N LEU A 74 4.24 8.91 -3.48
CA LEU A 74 3.51 7.79 -4.08
C LEU A 74 4.38 6.53 -4.11
N ALA A 75 3.90 5.43 -3.52
CA ALA A 75 4.46 4.09 -3.69
C ALA A 75 3.59 3.30 -4.65
N VAL A 76 4.21 2.68 -5.66
CA VAL A 76 3.55 1.78 -6.61
C VAL A 76 4.14 0.39 -6.47
N PHE A 77 3.28 -0.63 -6.36
CA PHE A 77 3.66 -2.01 -6.10
C PHE A 77 3.46 -2.85 -7.37
N PRO A 78 4.38 -2.79 -8.37
CA PRO A 78 4.16 -3.33 -9.71
C PRO A 78 4.16 -4.86 -9.78
N ALA A 79 4.82 -5.53 -8.83
CA ALA A 79 4.86 -6.99 -8.76
C ALA A 79 4.37 -7.50 -7.39
N LEU A 80 3.35 -6.83 -6.83
CA LEU A 80 2.67 -7.34 -5.65
C LEU A 80 1.89 -8.60 -6.01
N GLN A 81 2.13 -9.67 -5.26
CA GLN A 81 1.57 -10.98 -5.53
C GLN A 81 1.01 -11.59 -4.26
N VAL A 82 0.02 -12.47 -4.43
CA VAL A 82 -0.56 -13.28 -3.36
C VAL A 82 -0.08 -14.72 -3.57
N ASP A 83 0.55 -15.31 -2.56
CA ASP A 83 1.11 -16.67 -2.66
C ASP A 83 0.05 -17.76 -2.40
N THR A 84 -0.87 -17.49 -1.47
CA THR A 84 -1.91 -18.46 -1.08
C THR A 84 -3.28 -17.95 -1.48
N ALA A 85 -4.07 -18.80 -2.15
CA ALA A 85 -5.43 -18.48 -2.50
C ALA A 85 -6.26 -18.21 -1.23
N CYS A 86 -6.91 -17.06 -1.18
CA CYS A 86 -7.81 -16.73 -0.09
C CYS A 86 -8.96 -15.85 -0.58
N ARG A 87 -10.06 -15.85 0.18
CA ARG A 87 -11.19 -14.94 -0.06
C ARG A 87 -11.08 -13.78 0.91
N MET A 88 -11.51 -12.59 0.48
CA MET A 88 -11.55 -11.41 1.35
C MET A 88 -10.18 -11.05 1.95
N LEU A 89 -9.10 -11.27 1.19
CA LEU A 89 -7.76 -10.84 1.58
C LEU A 89 -7.73 -9.32 1.68
N GLN A 90 -7.33 -8.80 2.84
CA GLN A 90 -7.04 -7.39 3.03
C GLN A 90 -5.54 -7.19 3.14
N ILE A 91 -5.04 -6.13 2.52
CA ILE A 91 -3.64 -5.73 2.58
C ILE A 91 -3.53 -4.51 3.49
N LYS A 92 -2.70 -4.61 4.52
CA LYS A 92 -2.33 -3.51 5.41
C LYS A 92 -1.09 -2.81 4.86
N PHE A 93 -1.18 -1.51 4.65
CA PHE A 93 -0.05 -0.67 4.30
C PHE A 93 0.44 0.11 5.52
N THR A 94 1.75 0.08 5.76
CA THR A 94 2.41 0.77 6.86
C THR A 94 3.63 1.53 6.36
N SER A 95 3.95 2.63 7.02
CA SER A 95 5.22 3.31 6.87
C SER A 95 5.59 3.96 8.20
N GLY A 96 6.88 3.95 8.55
CA GLY A 96 7.35 4.40 9.86
C GLY A 96 6.87 5.81 10.19
N GLY A 97 6.05 5.93 11.23
CA GLY A 97 5.50 7.21 11.71
C GLY A 97 4.18 7.66 11.08
N LEU A 98 3.64 6.94 10.08
CA LEU A 98 2.33 7.23 9.49
C LEU A 98 1.24 6.29 10.02
N GLU A 99 -0.01 6.77 9.98
CA GLU A 99 -1.16 5.93 10.25
C GLU A 99 -1.29 4.82 9.20
N ALA A 100 -1.41 3.59 9.68
CA ALA A 100 -1.58 2.42 8.82
C ALA A 100 -3.00 2.35 8.25
N ILE A 101 -3.13 1.84 7.04
CA ILE A 101 -4.42 1.66 6.37
C ILE A 101 -4.58 0.22 5.87
N THR A 102 -5.82 -0.20 5.67
CA THR A 102 -6.18 -1.50 5.11
C THR A 102 -7.05 -1.31 3.87
N SER A 103 -6.86 -2.16 2.86
CA SER A 103 -7.75 -2.25 1.68
C SER A 103 -9.15 -2.76 2.03
#